data_AF-X0ULD8-F1
#
_entry.id   AF-X0ULD8-F1
#
_cell.length_a   1.000
_cell.length_b   1.000
_cell.length_c   1.000
_cell.angle_alpha   90.00
_cell.angle_beta   90.00
_cell.angle_gamma   90.00
#
_symmetry.space_group_name_H-M   'P 1'
#
loop_
_entity.id
_entity.type
_entity.pdbx_description
1 polymer ?
#
loop_
_entity_poly.entity_id
_entity_poly.type
_entity_poly.pdbx_seq_one_letter_code
_entity_poly.pdbx_strand_id
1 'polypeptide(L)'
;QGTASRAEWMVLIVFCMAAGMWMTRPLLLKLQLPGGRPFASLSDAGISLAAAIVLFCLPVDLKRGVFVLTWKQAVKLPWAILILLGGGLSLAGALQSTGVVEFIGRLVSGFENISVLAMVLLVSGTVVFATELSSNMATIAVFGPIFAGVAIGFGVSPMLLVIPAAIAASFAFMMPVATPPNAIVFASGEITISQMCKAGFWLNLVGIGLVILLMYGVVIPLMGI
;
A
#
# COMPACT_ATOMS: atom_id res chain seq x y z
N GLN A 1 1.78 19.24 27.65
CA GLN A 1 2.02 19.40 26.20
C GLN A 1 2.85 20.66 26.03
N GLY A 2 4.07 20.53 25.51
CA GLY A 2 5.04 21.64 25.40
C GLY A 2 5.13 22.19 23.98
N THR A 3 5.75 23.37 23.83
CA THR A 3 6.08 23.95 22.52
C THR A 3 6.93 23.00 21.69
N ALA A 4 6.62 22.86 20.41
CA ALA A 4 7.33 21.93 19.53
C ALA A 4 8.83 22.19 19.52
N SER A 5 9.61 21.12 19.63
CA SER A 5 11.07 21.20 19.67
C SER A 5 11.65 21.66 18.33
N ARG A 6 12.89 22.18 18.34
CA ARG A 6 13.60 22.55 17.09
C ARG A 6 13.66 21.38 16.11
N ALA A 7 13.88 20.16 16.61
CA ALA A 7 13.91 18.94 15.81
C ALA A 7 12.56 18.67 15.13
N GLU A 8 11.45 18.79 15.88
CA GLU A 8 10.10 18.62 15.34
C GLU A 8 9.78 19.61 14.22
N TRP A 9 10.15 20.88 14.38
CA TRP A 9 9.98 21.88 13.33
C TRP A 9 10.80 21.56 12.07
N MET A 10 12.03 21.09 12.22
CA MET A 10 12.87 20.70 11.09
C MET A 10 12.29 19.50 10.34
N VAL A 11 11.80 18.48 11.06
CA VAL A 11 11.11 17.33 10.48
C VAL A 11 9.86 17.78 9.72
N LEU A 12 9.06 18.66 10.32
CA LEU A 12 7.83 19.17 9.70
C LEU A 12 8.12 19.90 8.39
N ILE A 13 9.15 20.76 8.36
CA ILE A 13 9.56 21.48 7.15
C ILE A 13 9.96 20.50 6.04
N VAL A 14 10.79 19.51 6.34
CA VAL A 14 11.20 18.50 5.35
C VAL A 14 10.02 17.66 4.86
N PHE A 15 9.13 17.28 5.77
CA PHE A 15 7.90 16.56 5.44
C PHE A 15 7.00 17.37 4.50
N CYS A 16 6.74 18.64 4.82
CA CYS A 16 5.92 19.53 3.99
C CYS A 16 6.56 19.77 2.61
N MET A 17 7.88 19.89 2.53
CA MET A 17 8.59 20.00 1.24
C MET A 17 8.44 18.73 0.41
N ALA A 18 8.64 17.55 1.01
CA ALA A 18 8.47 16.27 0.31
C ALA A 18 7.02 16.08 -0.18
N ALA A 19 6.04 16.37 0.69
CA ALA A 19 4.61 16.31 0.34
C ALA A 19 4.26 17.29 -0.79
N GLY A 20 4.74 18.54 -0.70
CA GLY A 20 4.58 19.54 -1.75
C GLY A 20 5.20 19.09 -3.07
N MET A 21 6.38 18.47 -3.03
CA MET A 21 7.02 17.90 -4.22
C MET A 21 6.23 16.76 -4.83
N TRP A 22 5.67 15.82 -4.05
CA TRP A 22 4.81 14.77 -4.59
C TRP A 22 3.55 15.32 -5.24
N MET A 23 2.88 16.27 -4.60
CA MET A 23 1.65 16.87 -5.15
C MET A 23 1.92 17.66 -6.43
N THR A 24 3.06 18.37 -6.50
CA THR A 24 3.42 19.19 -7.67
C THR A 24 4.19 18.41 -8.73
N ARG A 25 4.62 17.16 -8.47
CA ARG A 25 5.42 16.33 -9.39
C ARG A 25 4.84 16.27 -10.82
N PRO A 26 3.55 16.01 -11.05
CA PRO A 26 3.00 15.98 -12.41
C PRO A 26 3.13 17.31 -13.16
N LEU A 27 3.15 18.43 -12.45
CA LEU A 27 3.38 19.77 -13.01
C LEU A 27 4.86 20.02 -13.26
N LEU A 28 5.73 19.61 -12.31
CA LEU A 28 7.18 19.73 -12.43
C LEU A 28 7.73 18.95 -13.63
N LEU A 29 7.19 17.76 -13.90
CA LEU A 29 7.56 16.95 -15.07
C LEU A 29 7.26 17.65 -16.41
N LYS A 30 6.25 18.52 -16.44
CA LYS A 30 5.83 19.28 -17.63
C LYS A 30 6.59 20.60 -17.78
N LEU A 31 7.32 21.05 -16.77
CA LEU A 31 8.04 22.31 -16.79
C LEU A 31 9.21 22.27 -17.79
N GLN A 32 9.12 23.10 -18.82
CA GLN A 32 10.20 23.34 -19.78
C GLN A 32 10.91 24.64 -19.41
N LEU A 33 12.22 24.54 -19.17
CA LEU A 33 13.10 25.67 -18.93
C LEU A 33 14.06 25.84 -20.10
N PRO A 34 14.63 27.04 -20.33
CA PRO A 34 15.68 27.23 -21.33
C PRO A 34 16.87 26.32 -20.99
N GLY A 35 17.07 25.25 -21.78
CA GLY A 35 18.05 24.19 -21.50
C GLY A 35 17.48 22.79 -21.29
N GLY A 36 16.15 22.61 -21.28
CA GLY A 36 15.49 21.29 -21.29
C GLY A 36 14.43 21.11 -20.22
N ARG A 37 14.15 19.85 -19.87
CA ARG A 37 13.24 19.46 -18.78
C ARG A 37 14.05 18.97 -17.57
N PRO A 38 14.50 19.86 -16.67
CA PRO A 38 15.41 19.48 -15.58
C PRO A 38 14.79 18.49 -14.60
N PHE A 39 13.46 18.45 -14.51
CA PHE A 39 12.73 17.53 -13.62
C PHE A 39 12.18 16.29 -14.32
N ALA A 40 12.53 16.03 -15.59
CA ALA A 40 11.99 14.90 -16.34
C ALA A 40 12.22 13.53 -15.66
N SER A 41 13.33 13.39 -14.93
CA SER A 41 13.71 12.16 -14.23
C SER A 41 13.24 12.12 -12.77
N LEU A 42 12.45 13.10 -12.31
CA LEU A 42 11.99 13.16 -10.93
C LEU A 42 11.02 12.01 -10.65
N SER A 43 11.39 11.12 -9.74
CA SER A 43 10.59 9.97 -9.30
C SER A 43 10.14 10.13 -7.85
N ASP A 44 9.05 9.45 -7.47
CA ASP A 44 8.58 9.43 -6.08
C ASP A 44 9.66 8.90 -5.12
N ALA A 45 10.40 7.88 -5.56
CA ALA A 45 11.55 7.35 -4.83
C ALA A 45 12.69 8.36 -4.70
N GLY A 46 12.96 9.16 -5.74
CA GLY A 46 13.96 10.22 -5.72
C GLY A 46 13.62 11.31 -4.69
N ILE A 47 12.35 11.72 -4.63
CA ILE A 47 11.86 12.69 -3.64
C ILE A 47 12.05 12.13 -2.21
N SER A 48 11.65 10.87 -1.97
CA SER A 48 11.83 10.20 -0.67
C SER A 48 13.30 10.13 -0.25
N LEU A 49 14.19 9.75 -1.17
CA LEU A 49 15.61 9.58 -0.89
C LEU A 49 16.26 10.94 -0.59
N ALA A 50 15.93 11.98 -1.35
CA ALA A 50 16.41 13.33 -1.10
C ALA A 50 15.96 13.84 0.28
N ALA A 51 14.68 13.66 0.63
CA ALA A 51 14.16 14.02 1.95
C ALA A 51 14.88 13.28 3.08
N ALA A 52 15.12 11.97 2.92
CA ALA A 52 15.87 11.17 3.89
C ALA A 52 17.31 11.69 4.06
N ILE A 53 18.03 11.94 2.96
CA ILE A 53 19.40 12.49 2.99
C ILE A 53 19.41 13.83 3.72
N VAL A 54 18.47 14.73 3.42
CA VAL A 54 18.34 16.02 4.10
C VAL A 54 18.16 15.83 5.60
N LEU A 55 17.30 14.92 6.05
CA LEU A 55 17.11 14.63 7.48
C LEU A 55 18.37 14.09 8.18
N PHE A 56 19.21 13.34 7.48
CA PHE A 56 20.51 12.90 8.00
C PHE A 56 21.54 14.04 8.05
N CYS A 57 21.49 14.98 7.11
CA CYS A 57 22.43 16.09 7.04
C CYS A 57 22.05 17.27 7.95
N LEU A 58 20.80 17.36 8.41
CA LEU A 58 20.31 18.48 9.21
C LEU A 58 20.69 18.36 10.70
N PRO A 59 21.53 19.27 11.24
CA PRO A 59 21.92 19.27 12.64
C PRO A 59 20.90 20.01 13.51
N VAL A 60 20.40 19.35 14.56
CA VAL A 60 19.57 19.99 15.60
C VAL A 60 20.45 20.83 16.53
N ASP A 61 21.60 20.27 16.92
CA ASP A 61 22.64 20.95 17.69
C ASP A 61 24.02 20.56 17.15
N LEU A 62 24.61 21.47 16.38
CA LEU A 62 25.90 21.26 15.73
C LEU A 62 27.05 21.11 16.74
N LYS A 63 26.97 21.78 17.91
CA LYS A 63 28.02 21.70 18.94
C LYS A 63 28.04 20.33 19.61
N ARG A 64 26.87 19.70 19.74
CA ARG A 64 26.71 18.37 20.34
C ARG A 64 26.72 17.24 19.29
N GLY A 65 26.84 17.56 18.00
CA GLY A 65 26.77 16.58 16.92
C GLY A 65 25.42 15.87 16.84
N VAL A 66 24.33 16.52 17.27
CA VAL A 66 22.98 15.94 17.27
C VAL A 66 22.30 16.30 15.97
N PHE A 67 21.97 15.28 15.18
CA PHE A 67 21.24 15.41 13.91
C PHE A 67 19.78 15.01 14.06
N VAL A 68 18.95 15.46 13.12
CA VAL A 68 17.51 15.15 13.11
C VAL A 68 17.28 13.64 13.01
N LEU A 69 18.02 12.98 12.11
CA LEU A 69 17.98 11.52 11.98
C LEU A 69 19.37 10.91 12.18
N THR A 70 19.41 9.79 12.89
CA THR A 70 20.63 9.04 13.21
C THR A 70 20.54 7.62 12.67
N TRP A 71 21.68 6.99 12.40
CA TRP A 71 21.71 5.60 11.95
C TRP A 71 21.04 4.64 12.94
N LYS A 72 21.17 4.91 14.25
CA LYS A 72 20.50 4.15 15.32
C LYS A 72 18.97 4.16 15.18
N GLN A 73 18.38 5.21 14.62
CA GLN A 73 16.94 5.26 14.32
C GLN A 73 16.63 4.51 13.02
N ALA A 74 17.47 4.64 11.99
CA ALA A 74 17.27 3.96 10.70
C ALA A 74 17.29 2.43 10.80
N VAL A 75 18.13 1.86 11.68
CA VAL A 75 18.16 0.40 11.92
C VAL A 75 16.85 -0.12 12.51
N LYS A 76 16.08 0.71 13.22
CA LYS A 76 14.77 0.34 13.78
C LYS A 76 13.64 0.34 12.77
N LEU A 77 13.89 0.78 11.54
CA LEU A 77 12.89 0.73 10.47
C LEU A 77 12.53 -0.74 10.17
N PRO A 78 11.29 -1.03 9.78
CA PRO A 78 10.82 -2.38 9.52
C PRO A 78 11.36 -2.92 8.19
N TRP A 79 12.67 -3.22 8.11
CA TRP A 79 13.34 -3.70 6.88
C TRP A 79 12.72 -4.97 6.28
N ALA A 80 12.08 -5.80 7.12
CA ALA A 80 11.33 -6.98 6.70
C ALA A 80 10.24 -6.64 5.65
N ILE A 81 9.64 -5.45 5.72
CA ILE A 81 8.66 -4.96 4.75
C ILE A 81 9.28 -4.84 3.36
N LEU A 82 10.49 -4.26 3.26
CA LEU A 82 11.17 -4.08 1.97
C LEU A 82 11.56 -5.44 1.36
N ILE A 83 12.02 -6.38 2.21
CA ILE A 83 12.32 -7.76 1.78
C ILE A 83 11.04 -8.46 1.30
N LEU A 84 9.92 -8.29 2.01
CA LEU A 84 8.64 -8.87 1.65
C LEU A 84 8.11 -8.34 0.30
N LEU A 85 8.22 -7.03 0.07
CA LEU A 85 7.87 -6.42 -1.22
C LEU A 85 8.75 -6.95 -2.36
N GLY A 86 10.07 -7.03 -2.14
CA GLY A 86 11.00 -7.61 -3.12
C GLY A 86 10.71 -9.09 -3.39
N GLY A 87 10.40 -9.86 -2.36
CA GLY A 87 9.99 -11.25 -2.46
C GLY A 87 8.69 -11.43 -3.24
N GLY A 88 7.70 -10.54 -3.03
CA GLY A 88 6.44 -10.53 -3.80
C GLY A 88 6.67 -10.24 -5.29
N LEU A 89 7.52 -9.27 -5.63
CA LEU A 89 7.89 -8.99 -7.02
C LEU A 89 8.66 -10.16 -7.65
N SER A 90 9.55 -10.80 -6.89
CA SER A 90 10.25 -12.01 -7.35
C SER A 90 9.29 -13.17 -7.59
N LEU A 91 8.30 -13.35 -6.72
CA LEU A 91 7.25 -14.37 -6.88
C LEU A 91 6.41 -14.08 -8.13
N ALA A 92 6.03 -12.82 -8.36
CA ALA A 92 5.32 -12.42 -9.58
C ALA A 92 6.08 -12.82 -10.85
N GLY A 93 7.39 -12.52 -10.89
CA GLY A 93 8.26 -12.90 -12.00
C GLY A 93 8.41 -14.43 -12.13
N ALA A 94 8.52 -15.14 -11.01
CA ALA A 94 8.59 -16.60 -11.00
C ALA A 94 7.30 -17.23 -11.56
N LEU A 95 6.12 -16.75 -11.15
CA LEU A 95 4.82 -17.23 -11.66
C LEU A 95 4.71 -17.04 -13.18
N GLN A 96 5.20 -15.92 -13.71
CA GLN A 96 5.21 -15.65 -15.15
C GLN A 96 6.21 -16.55 -15.90
N SER A 97 7.43 -16.72 -15.38
CA SER A 97 8.47 -17.54 -16.04
C SER A 97 8.21 -19.06 -15.98
N THR A 98 7.45 -19.54 -15.00
CA THR A 98 7.19 -20.97 -14.76
C THR A 98 5.96 -21.51 -15.49
N GLY A 99 5.23 -20.67 -16.24
CA GLY A 99 4.02 -21.09 -16.94
C GLY A 99 2.78 -21.15 -16.04
N VAL A 100 2.86 -20.68 -14.79
CA VAL A 100 1.75 -20.75 -13.83
C VAL A 100 0.65 -19.77 -14.22
N VAL A 101 1.00 -18.60 -14.74
CA VAL A 101 0.03 -17.62 -15.26
C VAL A 101 -0.79 -18.23 -16.40
N GLU A 102 -0.14 -18.94 -17.31
CA GLU A 102 -0.78 -19.64 -18.43
C GLU A 102 -1.64 -20.82 -17.95
N PHE A 103 -1.18 -21.56 -16.94
CA PHE A 103 -1.96 -22.62 -16.32
C PHE A 103 -3.24 -22.08 -15.66
N ILE A 104 -3.13 -20.99 -14.89
CA ILE A 104 -4.29 -20.29 -14.31
C ILE A 104 -5.21 -19.80 -15.42
N GLY A 105 -4.67 -19.21 -16.50
CA GLY A 105 -5.42 -18.80 -17.69
C GLY A 105 -6.28 -19.93 -18.26
N ARG A 106 -5.75 -21.15 -18.35
CA ARG A 106 -6.50 -22.34 -18.79
C ARG A 106 -7.56 -22.81 -17.79
N LEU A 107 -7.32 -22.65 -16.49
CA LEU A 107 -8.34 -22.97 -15.48
C LEU A 107 -9.52 -21.99 -15.56
N VAL A 108 -9.23 -20.71 -15.80
CA VAL A 108 -10.24 -19.67 -15.85
C VAL A 108 -10.87 -19.48 -17.23
N SER A 109 -10.32 -20.07 -18.30
CA SER A 109 -10.92 -20.03 -19.64
C SER A 109 -12.29 -20.74 -19.70
N GLY A 110 -12.68 -21.51 -18.69
CA GLY A 110 -14.07 -21.98 -18.54
C GLY A 110 -15.06 -20.92 -18.06
N PHE A 111 -14.56 -19.75 -17.66
CA PHE A 111 -15.32 -18.64 -17.06
C PHE A 111 -15.30 -17.38 -17.94
N GLU A 112 -15.31 -17.51 -19.27
CA GLU A 112 -15.18 -16.39 -20.23
C GLU A 112 -16.21 -15.26 -20.01
N ASN A 113 -17.35 -15.56 -19.36
CA ASN A 113 -18.42 -14.60 -19.08
C ASN A 113 -18.50 -14.16 -17.61
N ILE A 114 -17.46 -14.35 -16.80
CA ILE A 114 -17.48 -13.83 -15.43
C ILE A 114 -17.51 -12.31 -15.46
N SER A 115 -18.53 -11.73 -14.82
CA SER A 115 -18.67 -10.28 -14.75
C SER A 115 -17.52 -9.66 -13.94
N VAL A 116 -17.11 -8.44 -14.32
CA VAL A 116 -16.16 -7.63 -13.53
C VAL A 116 -16.60 -7.51 -12.08
N LEU A 117 -17.92 -7.39 -11.84
CA LEU A 117 -18.50 -7.34 -10.51
C LEU A 117 -18.16 -8.60 -9.71
N ALA A 118 -18.35 -9.78 -10.30
CA ALA A 118 -18.04 -11.04 -9.67
C ALA A 118 -16.53 -11.18 -9.39
N MET A 119 -15.67 -10.74 -10.32
CA MET A 119 -14.22 -10.73 -10.09
C MET A 119 -13.84 -9.85 -8.89
N VAL A 120 -14.30 -8.59 -8.86
CA VAL A 120 -14.00 -7.64 -7.78
C VAL A 120 -14.56 -8.13 -6.44
N LEU A 121 -15.76 -8.71 -6.44
CA LEU A 121 -16.39 -9.26 -5.24
C LEU A 121 -15.61 -10.45 -4.68
N LEU A 122 -15.21 -11.40 -5.54
CA LEU A 122 -14.41 -12.56 -5.12
C LEU A 122 -13.06 -12.14 -4.56
N VAL A 123 -12.34 -11.27 -5.29
CA VAL A 123 -11.03 -10.78 -4.85
C VAL A 123 -11.14 -10.04 -3.52
N SER A 124 -12.06 -9.07 -3.43
CA SER A 124 -12.23 -8.28 -2.20
C SER A 124 -12.65 -9.17 -1.03
N GLY A 125 -13.61 -10.08 -1.25
CA GLY A 125 -14.05 -11.03 -0.23
C GLY A 125 -12.91 -11.92 0.28
N THR A 126 -12.16 -12.55 -0.62
CA THR A 126 -11.01 -13.38 -0.23
C THR A 126 -10.00 -12.59 0.59
N VAL A 127 -9.65 -11.37 0.14
CA VAL A 127 -8.60 -10.59 0.81
C VAL A 127 -9.05 -10.02 2.15
N VAL A 128 -10.28 -9.49 2.24
CA VAL A 128 -10.82 -8.94 3.50
C VAL A 128 -10.79 -9.99 4.60
N PHE A 129 -11.17 -11.24 4.32
CA PHE A 129 -11.12 -12.29 5.34
C PHE A 129 -9.71 -12.86 5.55
N ALA A 130 -8.90 -12.98 4.50
CA ALA A 130 -7.52 -13.45 4.63
C ALA A 130 -6.67 -12.49 5.48
N THR A 131 -6.92 -11.18 5.38
CA THR A 131 -6.17 -10.17 6.12
C THR A 131 -6.49 -10.13 7.61
N GLU A 132 -7.54 -10.80 8.08
CA GLU A 132 -7.82 -10.93 9.51
C GLU A 132 -6.79 -11.85 10.19
N LEU A 133 -6.30 -12.85 9.46
CA LEU A 133 -5.37 -13.88 9.96
C LEU A 133 -3.89 -13.52 9.74
N SER A 134 -3.62 -12.42 9.06
CA SER A 134 -2.28 -12.03 8.62
C SER A 134 -2.10 -10.51 8.72
N SER A 135 -0.90 -10.00 8.46
CA SER A 135 -0.72 -8.55 8.33
C SER A 135 -1.20 -8.08 6.95
N ASN A 136 -1.83 -6.91 6.89
CA ASN A 136 -2.31 -6.28 5.65
C ASN A 136 -1.25 -6.31 4.53
N MET A 137 -0.01 -6.01 4.90
CA MET A 137 1.11 -5.99 3.98
C MET A 137 1.54 -7.38 3.50
N ALA A 138 1.55 -8.38 4.38
CA ALA A 138 1.81 -9.77 3.99
C ALA A 138 0.72 -10.30 3.06
N THR A 139 -0.54 -10.00 3.34
CA THR A 139 -1.68 -10.39 2.50
C THR A 139 -1.51 -9.85 1.08
N ILE A 140 -1.30 -8.54 0.90
CA ILE A 140 -1.14 -7.98 -0.44
C ILE A 140 0.15 -8.43 -1.14
N ALA A 141 1.24 -8.66 -0.40
CA ALA A 141 2.50 -9.16 -0.98
C ALA A 141 2.36 -10.58 -1.55
N VAL A 142 1.52 -11.42 -0.94
CA VAL A 142 1.22 -12.77 -1.44
C VAL A 142 0.19 -12.74 -2.55
N PHE A 143 -0.96 -12.10 -2.31
CA PHE A 143 -2.10 -12.17 -3.23
C PHE A 143 -1.98 -11.22 -4.43
N GLY A 144 -1.29 -10.09 -4.29
CA GLY A 144 -1.14 -9.09 -5.36
C GLY A 144 -0.56 -9.69 -6.65
N PRO A 145 0.61 -10.36 -6.61
CA PRO A 145 1.17 -11.08 -7.75
C PRO A 145 0.22 -12.12 -8.36
N ILE A 146 -0.50 -12.86 -7.52
CA ILE A 146 -1.41 -13.92 -7.96
C ILE A 146 -2.57 -13.30 -8.74
N PHE A 147 -3.21 -12.26 -8.21
CA PHE A 147 -4.31 -11.58 -8.88
C PHE A 147 -3.87 -10.84 -10.14
N ALA A 148 -2.64 -10.31 -10.17
CA ALA A 148 -2.06 -9.77 -11.40
C ALA A 148 -1.95 -10.85 -12.48
N GLY A 149 -1.47 -12.05 -12.13
CA GLY A 149 -1.41 -13.19 -13.04
C GLY A 149 -2.81 -13.65 -13.50
N VAL A 150 -3.78 -13.73 -12.59
CA VAL A 150 -5.17 -14.10 -12.92
C VAL A 150 -5.79 -13.09 -13.89
N ALA A 151 -5.59 -11.79 -13.67
CA ALA A 151 -6.09 -10.75 -14.56
C ALA A 151 -5.50 -10.88 -15.98
N ILE A 152 -4.20 -11.15 -16.09
CA ILE A 152 -3.54 -11.43 -17.37
C ILE A 152 -4.15 -12.66 -18.04
N GLY A 153 -4.44 -13.72 -17.28
CA GLY A 153 -5.11 -14.92 -17.77
C GLY A 153 -6.53 -14.67 -18.31
N PHE A 154 -7.26 -13.73 -17.71
CA PHE A 154 -8.57 -13.27 -18.21
C PHE A 154 -8.47 -12.24 -19.35
N GLY A 155 -7.27 -11.80 -19.74
CA GLY A 155 -7.07 -10.77 -20.75
C GLY A 155 -7.51 -9.37 -20.31
N VAL A 156 -7.63 -9.13 -19.00
CA VAL A 156 -8.01 -7.82 -18.43
C VAL A 156 -6.80 -7.12 -17.79
N SER A 157 -6.94 -5.82 -17.53
CA SER A 157 -5.89 -5.06 -16.84
C SER A 157 -5.60 -5.63 -15.44
N PRO A 158 -4.33 -5.90 -15.07
CA PRO A 158 -3.97 -6.32 -13.71
C PRO A 158 -4.49 -5.41 -12.61
N MET A 159 -4.60 -4.11 -12.90
CA MET A 159 -5.10 -3.10 -11.97
C MET A 159 -6.54 -3.38 -11.54
N LEU A 160 -7.34 -4.03 -12.39
CA LEU A 160 -8.73 -4.38 -12.10
C LEU A 160 -8.87 -5.30 -10.90
N LEU A 161 -7.87 -6.16 -10.64
CA LEU A 161 -7.87 -7.09 -9.51
C LEU A 161 -6.90 -6.68 -8.39
N VAL A 162 -5.77 -6.06 -8.72
CA VAL A 162 -4.76 -5.67 -7.72
C VAL A 162 -5.22 -4.48 -6.87
N ILE A 163 -5.89 -3.48 -7.45
CA ILE A 163 -6.41 -2.32 -6.70
C ILE A 163 -7.45 -2.73 -5.66
N PRO A 164 -8.53 -3.48 -5.98
CA PRO A 164 -9.49 -3.88 -4.98
C PRO A 164 -8.87 -4.80 -3.92
N ALA A 165 -7.91 -5.66 -4.29
CA ALA A 165 -7.14 -6.43 -3.32
C ALA A 165 -6.35 -5.54 -2.34
N ALA A 166 -5.66 -4.51 -2.83
CA ALA A 166 -4.88 -3.61 -1.98
C ALA A 166 -5.77 -2.83 -0.99
N ILE A 167 -6.94 -2.39 -1.43
CA ILE A 167 -7.90 -1.69 -0.57
C ILE A 167 -8.52 -2.67 0.44
N ALA A 168 -8.97 -3.84 -0.02
CA ALA A 168 -9.52 -4.91 0.81
C ALA A 168 -8.54 -5.37 1.89
N ALA A 169 -7.24 -5.46 1.59
CA ALA A 169 -6.21 -5.84 2.56
C ALA A 169 -6.10 -4.82 3.71
N SER A 170 -6.63 -3.61 3.55
CA SER A 170 -6.66 -2.60 4.61
C SER A 170 -7.86 -2.74 5.56
N PHE A 171 -8.82 -3.61 5.24
CA PHE A 171 -10.07 -3.80 6.00
C PHE A 171 -9.97 -5.01 6.93
N ALA A 172 -9.12 -4.88 7.95
CA ALA A 172 -8.93 -5.87 9.00
C ALA A 172 -9.62 -5.42 10.29
N PHE A 173 -10.91 -5.76 10.44
CA PHE A 173 -11.79 -5.24 11.49
C PHE A 173 -12.23 -6.29 12.53
N MET A 174 -12.02 -7.59 12.29
CA MET A 174 -12.57 -8.67 13.12
C MET A 174 -11.64 -9.09 14.26
N MET A 175 -10.34 -9.27 14.02
CA MET A 175 -9.43 -9.87 15.01
C MET A 175 -8.43 -8.87 15.65
N PRO A 176 -8.13 -9.01 16.96
CA PRO A 176 -7.16 -8.15 17.65
C PRO A 176 -5.74 -8.28 17.08
N VAL A 177 -5.37 -9.47 16.62
CA VAL A 177 -4.02 -9.76 16.11
C VAL A 177 -3.76 -9.14 14.74
N ALA A 178 -4.82 -8.77 14.00
CA ALA A 178 -4.71 -8.35 12.62
C ALA A 178 -3.97 -7.01 12.48
N THR A 179 -4.21 -6.05 13.40
CA THR A 179 -3.57 -4.73 13.35
C THR A 179 -3.25 -4.15 14.74
N PRO A 180 -2.20 -3.32 14.89
CA PRO A 180 -1.86 -2.69 16.17
C PRO A 180 -2.99 -1.86 16.80
N PRO A 181 -3.78 -1.05 16.06
CA PRO A 181 -4.91 -0.33 16.64
C PRO A 181 -5.95 -1.26 17.28
N ASN A 182 -6.28 -2.38 16.63
CA ASN A 182 -7.21 -3.37 17.17
C ASN A 182 -6.66 -3.99 18.46
N ALA A 183 -5.37 -4.33 18.49
CA ALA A 183 -4.71 -4.85 19.69
C ALA A 183 -4.70 -3.85 20.86
N ILE A 184 -4.49 -2.56 20.60
CA ILE A 184 -4.48 -1.50 21.63
C ILE A 184 -5.86 -1.40 22.30
N VAL A 185 -6.93 -1.38 21.50
CA VAL A 185 -8.29 -1.30 22.04
C VAL A 185 -8.64 -2.58 22.80
N PHE A 186 -8.31 -3.75 22.26
CA PHE A 186 -8.52 -5.02 22.94
C PHE A 186 -7.77 -5.11 24.29
N ALA A 187 -6.56 -4.54 24.38
CA ALA A 187 -5.77 -4.50 25.60
C ALA A 187 -6.39 -3.65 26.74
N SER A 188 -7.44 -2.85 26.46
CA SER A 188 -8.20 -2.15 27.50
C SER A 188 -8.98 -3.07 28.45
N GLY A 189 -9.27 -4.31 28.03
CA GLY A 189 -10.08 -5.27 28.79
C GLY A 189 -11.60 -5.05 28.67
N GLU A 190 -12.05 -3.98 28.01
CA GLU A 190 -13.47 -3.62 27.89
C GLU A 190 -14.22 -4.33 26.75
N ILE A 191 -13.49 -5.00 25.84
CA ILE A 191 -14.05 -5.62 24.64
C ILE A 191 -13.63 -7.09 24.55
N THR A 192 -14.61 -7.97 24.34
CA THR A 192 -14.37 -9.40 24.09
C THR A 192 -14.09 -9.68 22.61
N ILE A 193 -13.35 -10.75 22.32
CA ILE A 193 -13.07 -11.19 20.94
C ILE A 193 -14.38 -11.39 20.15
N SER A 194 -15.42 -11.96 20.78
CA SER A 194 -16.71 -12.20 20.13
C SER A 194 -17.42 -10.91 19.71
N GLN A 195 -17.42 -9.88 20.56
CA GLN A 195 -17.98 -8.57 20.21
C GLN A 195 -17.24 -7.94 19.03
N MET A 196 -15.91 -8.02 19.05
CA MET A 196 -15.06 -7.47 18.01
C MET A 196 -15.26 -8.21 16.68
N CYS A 197 -15.27 -9.55 16.67
CA CYS A 197 -15.53 -10.35 15.49
C CYS A 197 -16.91 -10.07 14.90
N LYS A 198 -17.95 -9.93 15.74
CA LYS A 198 -19.32 -9.65 15.26
C LYS A 198 -19.44 -8.28 14.62
N ALA A 199 -18.86 -7.24 15.24
CA ALA A 199 -18.85 -5.89 14.67
C ALA A 199 -17.99 -5.83 13.40
N GLY A 200 -16.79 -6.42 13.45
CA GLY A 200 -15.86 -6.48 12.33
C GLY A 200 -16.42 -7.21 11.12
N PHE A 201 -17.19 -8.29 11.31
CA PHE A 201 -17.81 -9.02 10.21
C PHE A 201 -18.75 -8.14 9.40
N TRP A 202 -19.60 -7.35 10.07
CA TRP A 202 -20.49 -6.40 9.39
C TRP A 202 -19.72 -5.27 8.72
N LEU A 203 -18.67 -4.74 9.37
CA LEU A 203 -17.81 -3.73 8.76
C LEU A 203 -17.07 -4.27 7.52
N ASN A 204 -16.65 -5.53 7.53
CA ASN A 204 -16.02 -6.20 6.40
C ASN A 204 -16.98 -6.30 5.21
N LEU A 205 -18.25 -6.68 5.44
CA LEU A 205 -19.26 -6.69 4.39
C LEU A 205 -19.53 -5.29 3.80
N VAL A 206 -19.63 -4.27 4.67
CA VAL A 206 -19.75 -2.87 4.22
C VAL A 206 -18.51 -2.46 3.43
N GLY A 207 -17.31 -2.83 3.90
CA GLY A 207 -16.04 -2.58 3.21
C GLY A 207 -16.00 -3.17 1.81
N ILE A 208 -16.44 -4.42 1.63
CA ILE A 208 -16.55 -5.05 0.30
C ILE A 208 -17.48 -4.24 -0.60
N GLY A 209 -18.65 -3.82 -0.09
CA GLY A 209 -19.58 -2.96 -0.82
C GLY A 209 -18.94 -1.62 -1.23
N LEU A 210 -18.18 -0.99 -0.33
CA LEU A 210 -17.46 0.25 -0.60
C LEU A 210 -16.36 0.07 -1.64
N VAL A 211 -15.63 -1.05 -1.62
CA VAL A 211 -14.63 -1.37 -2.65
C VAL A 211 -15.28 -1.49 -4.01
N ILE A 212 -16.40 -2.20 -4.10
CA ILE A 212 -17.16 -2.32 -5.36
C ILE A 212 -17.61 -0.94 -5.85
N LEU A 213 -18.20 -0.14 -4.97
CA LEU A 213 -18.66 1.21 -5.32
C LEU A 213 -17.51 2.10 -5.79
N LEU A 214 -16.36 2.04 -5.12
CA LEU A 214 -15.17 2.82 -5.50
C LEU A 214 -14.58 2.32 -6.83
N MET A 215 -14.55 1.01 -7.06
CA MET A 215 -14.08 0.45 -8.32
C MET A 215 -14.95 0.92 -9.49
N TYR A 216 -16.27 0.78 -9.39
CA TYR A 216 -17.20 1.16 -10.46
C TYR A 216 -17.40 2.67 -10.58
N GLY A 217 -17.41 3.41 -9.48
CA GLY A 217 -17.70 4.85 -9.47
C GLY A 217 -16.49 5.72 -9.78
N VAL A 218 -15.28 5.24 -9.50
CA VAL A 218 -14.06 6.05 -9.60
C VAL A 218 -12.97 5.35 -10.41
N VAL A 219 -12.54 4.16 -10.01
CA VAL A 219 -11.32 3.54 -10.56
C VAL A 219 -11.47 3.16 -12.04
N ILE A 220 -12.51 2.38 -12.36
CA ILE A 220 -12.82 1.92 -13.72
C ILE A 220 -13.00 3.12 -14.67
N PRO A 221 -13.87 4.12 -14.38
CA PRO A 221 -14.01 5.31 -15.23
C PRO A 221 -12.73 6.14 -15.38
N LEU A 222 -11.97 6.32 -14.29
CA LEU A 222 -10.76 7.14 -14.30
C LEU A 222 -9.63 6.49 -15.10
N MET A 223 -9.50 5.17 -15.01
CA MET A 223 -8.42 4.42 -15.65
C MET A 223 -8.78 3.90 -17.05
N GLY A 224 -10.07 3.93 -17.42
CA GLY A 224 -10.54 3.44 -18.73
C GLY A 224 -10.33 1.94 -18.91
N ILE A 225 -10.42 1.18 -17.82
CA ILE A 225 -10.27 -0.29 -17.77
C ILE A 225 -11.61 -0.98 -17.56
#